data_AF-A0A662HIR7-F1
#
_entry.id   AF-A0A662HIR7-F1
#
_cell.length_a   1.000
_cell.length_b   1.000
_cell.length_c   1.000
_cell.angle_alpha   90.00
_cell.angle_beta   90.00
_cell.angle_gamma   90.00
#
_symmetry.space_group_name_H-M   'P 1'
#
loop_
_entity.id
_entity.type
_entity.pdbx_description
1 polymer ?
#
loop_
_entity_poly.entity_id
_entity_poly.type
_entity_poly.pdbx_seq_one_letter_code
_entity_poly.pdbx_strand_id
1 'polypeptide(L)'
;MIADALFHLATIIALCIVAYLGYSILTASESMSRTMYAYKLALLINATAEGLSTGDTAMIYSPLPISIEDGRVGNWNTSVKGSSSRIVIRLINRDGSVEVEP
;
A
#
# COMPACT_ATOMS: atom_id res chain seq x y z
N MET A 1 -51.37 13.50 -3.30
CA MET A 1 -50.71 13.92 -4.57
C MET A 1 -49.45 14.73 -4.33
N ILE A 2 -49.49 15.98 -3.83
CA ILE A 2 -48.25 16.76 -3.57
C ILE A 2 -47.42 16.16 -2.43
N ALA A 3 -48.07 15.73 -1.34
CA ALA A 3 -47.39 15.12 -0.20
C ALA A 3 -46.65 13.82 -0.56
N ASP A 4 -47.27 12.96 -1.38
CA ASP A 4 -46.64 11.71 -1.83
C ASP A 4 -45.42 11.96 -2.72
N ALA A 5 -45.53 12.95 -3.61
CA ALA A 5 -44.41 13.37 -4.47
C ALA A 5 -43.24 13.92 -3.65
N LEU A 6 -43.52 14.73 -2.62
CA LEU A 6 -42.49 15.23 -1.69
C LEU A 6 -41.85 14.10 -0.89
N PHE A 7 -42.63 13.13 -0.45
CA PHE A 7 -42.12 11.95 0.26
C PHE A 7 -41.18 11.10 -0.63
N HIS A 8 -41.57 10.89 -1.89
CA HIS A 8 -40.76 10.13 -2.86
C HIS A 8 -39.46 10.88 -3.21
N LEU A 9 -39.53 12.21 -3.38
CA LEU A 9 -38.34 13.02 -3.61
C LEU A 9 -37.39 12.98 -2.41
N ALA A 10 -37.91 13.11 -1.19
CA ALA A 10 -37.11 13.05 0.04
C ALA A 10 -36.42 11.68 0.21
N THR A 11 -37.11 10.58 -0.11
CA THR A 11 -36.52 9.24 -0.07
C THR A 11 -35.46 9.04 -1.14
N ILE A 12 -35.67 9.52 -2.36
CA ILE A 12 -34.64 9.48 -3.42
C ILE A 12 -33.40 10.25 -2.99
N ILE A 13 -33.56 11.47 -2.46
CA ILE A 13 -32.44 12.29 -1.97
C ILE A 13 -31.70 11.56 -0.84
N ALA A 14 -32.43 11.00 0.13
CA ALA A 14 -31.83 10.25 1.22
C ALA A 14 -31.02 9.04 0.71
N LEU A 15 -31.53 8.29 -0.27
CA LEU A 15 -30.82 7.18 -0.89
C LEU A 15 -29.56 7.65 -1.63
N CYS A 16 -29.62 8.78 -2.34
CA CYS A 16 -28.45 9.36 -3.02
C CYS A 16 -27.37 9.77 -2.01
N ILE A 17 -27.73 10.37 -0.88
CA ILE A 17 -26.79 10.74 0.19
C ILE A 17 -26.12 9.50 0.78
N VAL A 18 -26.90 8.47 1.11
CA VAL A 18 -26.37 7.22 1.66
C VAL A 18 -25.43 6.53 0.67
N ALA A 19 -25.80 6.47 -0.62
CA ALA A 19 -24.97 5.88 -1.66
C ALA A 19 -23.64 6.65 -1.82
N TYR A 20 -23.70 7.98 -1.84
CA TYR A 20 -22.50 8.83 -1.93
C TYR A 20 -21.60 8.69 -0.70
N LEU A 21 -22.17 8.62 0.50
CA LEU A 21 -21.42 8.41 1.73
C LEU A 21 -20.74 7.04 1.73
N GLY A 22 -21.46 5.98 1.33
CA GLY A 22 -20.92 4.64 1.18
C GLY A 22 -19.74 4.59 0.20
N TYR A 23 -19.88 5.23 -0.96
CA TYR A 23 -18.81 5.34 -1.95
C TYR A 23 -17.59 6.10 -1.39
N SER A 24 -17.82 7.21 -0.69
CA SER A 24 -16.75 8.03 -0.10
C SER A 24 -15.98 7.27 0.98
N ILE A 25 -16.67 6.50 1.82
CA ILE A 25 -16.03 5.65 2.84
C ILE A 25 -15.21 4.54 2.19
N LEU A 26 -15.76 3.86 1.18
CA LEU A 26 -15.06 2.78 0.49
C LEU A 26 -13.76 3.28 -0.15
N THR A 27 -13.83 4.37 -0.92
CA THR A 27 -12.68 4.96 -1.59
C THR A 27 -11.61 5.46 -0.61
N ALA A 28 -12.02 6.11 0.48
CA ALA A 28 -11.09 6.52 1.54
C ALA A 28 -10.42 5.32 2.22
N SER A 29 -11.18 4.24 2.48
CA SER A 29 -10.67 3.02 3.11
C SER A 29 -9.65 2.29 2.22
N GLU A 30 -9.91 2.22 0.91
CA GLU A 30 -8.95 1.65 -0.04
C GLU A 30 -7.66 2.45 -0.11
N SER A 31 -7.75 3.78 -0.19
CA SER A 31 -6.59 4.67 -0.19
C SER A 31 -5.74 4.52 1.08
N MET A 32 -6.39 4.50 2.25
CA MET A 32 -5.73 4.29 3.53
C MET A 32 -5.06 2.91 3.59
N SER A 33 -5.75 1.87 3.11
CA SER A 33 -5.22 0.50 3.10
C SER A 33 -3.96 0.38 2.24
N ARG A 34 -3.93 1.01 1.06
CA ARG A 34 -2.73 1.04 0.20
C ARG A 34 -1.57 1.77 0.86
N THR A 35 -1.84 2.89 1.52
CA THR A 35 -0.82 3.68 2.23
C THR A 35 -0.23 2.89 3.40
N MET A 36 -1.09 2.23 4.18
CA MET A 36 -0.69 1.41 5.32
C MET A 36 0.05 0.14 4.87
N TYR A 37 -0.34 -0.43 3.73
CA TYR A 37 0.37 -1.55 3.13
C TYR A 37 1.81 -1.18 2.75
N ALA A 38 2.00 -0.06 2.04
CA ALA A 38 3.32 0.45 1.68
C ALA A 38 4.18 0.73 2.92
N TYR A 39 3.59 1.34 3.96
CA TYR A 39 4.27 1.60 5.24
C TYR A 39 4.75 0.30 5.91
N LYS A 40 3.86 -0.67 6.07
CA LYS A 40 4.19 -1.96 6.70
C LYS A 40 5.25 -2.72 5.91
N LEU A 41 5.21 -2.66 4.58
CA LEU A 41 6.23 -3.29 3.76
C LEU A 41 7.59 -2.61 3.90
N ALA A 42 7.64 -1.27 3.95
CA ALA A 42 8.89 -0.55 4.20
C ALA A 42 9.52 -0.96 5.55
N LEU A 43 8.70 -1.09 6.60
CA LEU A 43 9.15 -1.60 7.90
C LEU A 43 9.67 -3.03 7.82
N LEU A 44 8.97 -3.92 7.10
CA LEU A 44 9.38 -5.31 6.93
C LEU A 44 10.72 -5.41 6.17
N ILE A 45 10.88 -4.61 5.12
CA ILE A 45 12.14 -4.53 4.35
C ILE A 45 13.28 -4.09 5.27
N ASN A 46 13.07 -3.04 6.07
CA ASN A 46 14.09 -2.53 6.99
C ASN A 46 14.47 -3.58 8.04
N ALA A 47 13.48 -4.19 8.68
CA ALA A 47 13.71 -5.24 9.68
C ALA A 47 14.41 -6.47 9.07
N THR A 48 14.08 -6.82 7.83
CA THR A 48 14.75 -7.92 7.11
C THR A 48 16.19 -7.54 6.75
N ALA A 49 16.42 -6.32 6.29
CA ALA A 49 17.74 -5.82 5.93
C ALA A 49 18.68 -5.74 7.14
N GLU A 50 18.18 -5.30 8.31
CA GLU A 50 18.94 -5.29 9.56
C GLU A 50 19.35 -6.70 10.02
N GLY A 51 18.55 -7.71 9.70
CA GLY A 51 18.83 -9.11 10.05
C GLY A 51 19.77 -9.85 9.10
N LEU A 52 20.13 -9.26 7.95
CA LEU A 52 20.97 -9.93 6.94
C LEU A 52 22.47 -9.77 7.26
N SER A 53 23.20 -10.88 7.33
CA SER A 53 24.67 -10.85 7.38
C SER A 53 25.25 -10.68 5.97
N THR A 54 26.52 -10.28 5.87
CA THR A 54 27.20 -10.12 4.58
C THR A 54 27.19 -11.43 3.79
N GLY A 55 26.72 -11.37 2.54
CA GLY A 55 26.55 -12.53 1.67
C GLY A 55 25.19 -13.21 1.77
N ASP A 56 24.37 -12.88 2.77
CA ASP A 56 23.03 -13.43 2.90
C ASP A 56 22.07 -12.82 1.88
N THR A 57 21.04 -13.61 1.57
CA THR A 57 19.95 -13.22 0.70
C THR A 57 18.61 -13.52 1.37
N ALA A 58 17.67 -12.59 1.31
CA ALA A 58 16.29 -12.79 1.76
C ALA A 58 15.32 -12.54 0.61
N MET A 59 14.14 -13.17 0.72
CA MET A 59 13.04 -12.97 -0.21
C MET A 59 11.79 -12.58 0.57
N ILE A 60 11.18 -11.47 0.16
CA ILE A 60 9.91 -10.99 0.70
C ILE A 60 8.85 -11.21 -0.38
N TYR A 61 7.80 -11.96 -0.03
CA TYR A 61 6.67 -12.22 -0.91
C TYR A 61 5.55 -11.22 -0.61
N SER A 62 5.27 -10.37 -1.59
CA SER A 62 4.26 -9.33 -1.54
C SER A 62 3.00 -9.82 -2.27
N PRO A 63 1.81 -9.87 -1.63
CA PRO A 63 0.57 -10.30 -2.29
C PRO A 63 0.15 -9.43 -3.49
N LEU A 64 0.71 -8.22 -3.60
CA LEU A 64 0.51 -7.31 -4.72
C LEU A 64 1.87 -6.85 -5.26
N PRO A 65 2.01 -6.59 -6.57
CA PRO A 65 3.25 -6.02 -7.10
C PRO A 65 3.52 -4.67 -6.43
N ILE A 66 4.75 -4.48 -5.96
CA ILE A 66 5.21 -3.21 -5.40
C ILE A 66 6.45 -2.74 -6.13
N SER A 67 6.51 -1.44 -6.34
CA SER A 67 7.69 -0.72 -6.79
C SER A 67 8.48 -0.23 -5.58
N ILE A 68 9.73 -0.66 -5.49
CA ILE A 68 10.77 0.02 -4.71
C ILE A 68 11.50 0.94 -5.68
N GLU A 69 11.56 2.22 -5.37
CA GLU A 69 12.21 3.23 -6.20
C GLU A 69 13.21 3.99 -5.34
N ASP A 70 14.50 3.86 -5.67
CA ASP A 70 15.60 4.51 -4.96
C ASP A 70 15.53 4.30 -3.43
N GLY A 71 15.26 3.06 -3.02
CA GLY A 71 15.12 2.70 -1.61
C GLY A 71 13.84 3.24 -0.96
N ARG A 72 12.77 3.47 -1.70
CA ARG A 72 11.47 3.91 -1.16
C ARG A 72 10.34 2.99 -1.58
N VAL A 73 9.40 2.74 -0.67
CA VAL A 73 8.11 2.08 -0.96
C VAL A 73 7.01 3.12 -0.83
N GLY A 74 6.53 3.60 -1.98
CA GLY A 74 5.65 4.77 -2.00
C GLY A 74 6.33 5.97 -1.34
N ASN A 75 5.72 6.54 -0.30
CA ASN A 75 6.27 7.70 0.40
C ASN A 75 7.31 7.35 1.48
N TRP A 76 7.50 6.08 1.79
CA TRP A 76 8.28 5.63 2.96
C TRP A 76 9.69 5.19 2.57
N ASN A 77 10.68 5.63 3.34
CA ASN A 77 12.08 5.28 3.11
C ASN A 77 12.38 3.87 3.63
N THR A 78 13.31 3.21 2.95
CA THR A 78 13.88 1.93 3.34
C THR A 78 15.40 2.03 3.47
N SER A 79 16.02 1.10 4.20
CA SER A 79 17.47 1.00 4.37
C SER A 79 18.17 0.33 3.18
N VAL A 80 17.40 -0.14 2.19
CA VAL A 80 17.91 -0.87 1.03
C VAL A 80 18.12 0.06 -0.15
N LYS A 81 19.13 -0.22 -0.98
CA LYS A 81 19.43 0.52 -2.21
C LYS A 81 18.85 -0.15 -3.45
N GLY A 82 18.65 0.63 -4.49
CA GLY A 82 18.19 0.15 -5.79
C GLY A 82 16.67 0.22 -5.95
N SER A 83 16.23 -0.34 -7.08
CA SER A 83 14.84 -0.28 -7.52
C SER A 83 14.40 -1.62 -8.07
N SER A 84 13.17 -2.02 -7.76
CA SER A 84 12.58 -3.29 -8.21
C SER A 84 11.07 -3.18 -8.22
N SER A 85 10.41 -3.73 -9.24
CA SER A 85 8.95 -3.72 -9.34
C SER A 85 8.42 -5.13 -9.53
N ARG A 86 8.20 -5.84 -8.41
CA ARG A 86 7.93 -7.28 -8.41
C ARG A 86 7.02 -7.69 -7.25
N ILE A 87 6.44 -8.89 -7.40
CA ILE A 87 5.72 -9.60 -6.33
C ILE A 87 6.72 -10.20 -5.32
N VAL A 88 7.89 -10.61 -5.79
CA VAL A 88 8.96 -11.15 -4.95
C VAL A 88 10.10 -10.15 -4.93
N ILE A 89 10.37 -9.59 -3.76
CA ILE A 89 11.45 -8.64 -3.52
C ILE A 89 12.62 -9.44 -2.97
N ARG A 90 13.73 -9.49 -3.71
CA ARG A 90 14.95 -10.13 -3.24
C ARG A 90 15.89 -9.07 -2.69
N LEU A 91 16.30 -9.27 -1.44
CA LEU A 91 17.29 -8.45 -0.75
C LEU A 91 18.60 -9.22 -0.68
N ILE A 92 19.71 -8.57 -1.00
CA ILE A 92 21.05 -9.13 -0.89
C ILE A 92 21.94 -8.17 -0.10
N ASN A 93 22.65 -8.68 0.91
CA ASN A 93 23.65 -7.89 1.61
C ASN A 93 25.01 -8.07 0.93
N ARG A 94 25.46 -7.04 0.22
CA ARG A 94 26.78 -6.97 -0.42
C ARG A 94 27.66 -6.03 0.39
N ASP A 95 28.69 -6.60 1.01
CA ASP A 95 29.74 -5.89 1.72
C ASP A 95 29.21 -4.88 2.77
N GLY A 96 28.14 -5.25 3.48
CA GLY A 96 27.52 -4.42 4.52
C GLY A 96 26.47 -3.44 3.99
N SER A 97 26.19 -3.44 2.69
CA SER A 97 25.09 -2.67 2.09
C SER A 97 24.02 -3.59 1.52
N VAL A 98 22.76 -3.38 1.91
CA VAL A 98 21.64 -4.19 1.43
C VAL A 98 21.07 -3.56 0.17
N GLU A 99 20.98 -4.36 -0.89
CA GLU A 99 20.46 -3.96 -2.20
C GLU A 99 19.24 -4.79 -2.56
N VAL A 100 18.32 -4.17 -3.32
CA VAL A 100 17.21 -4.87 -3.94
C VAL A 100 17.64 -5.36 -5.32
N GLU A 101 17.39 -6.63 -5.62
CA GLU A 101 17.63 -7.16 -6.96
C GLU A 101 16.56 -6.65 -7.95
N PRO A 102 16.97 -6.10 -9.12
CA PRO A 102 16.04 -5.57 -10.12
C PRO A 102 15.15 -6.65 -10.75
#